data_AF-A0A1Y2PFC9-F1
#
_entry.id   AF-A0A1Y2PFC9-F1
#
_cell.length_a   1.000
_cell.length_b   1.000
_cell.length_c   1.000
_cell.angle_alpha   90.00
_cell.angle_beta   90.00
_cell.angle_gamma   90.00
#
_symmetry.space_group_name_H-M   'P 1'
#
loop_
_entity.id
_entity.type
_entity.pdbx_description
1 polymer ?
#
loop_
_entity_poly.entity_id
_entity_poly.type
_entity_poly.pdbx_seq_one_letter_code
_entity_poly.pdbx_strand_id
1 'polypeptide(L)'
;MQKLNLPYYNFKLKSNENKTLVFDPLRKKNVVLTPEEWVRLHFVQYLIQEKKYPVSLIAIEKQLIINNLKKRTDIVIFSPDGTPNIIVECKAPKVKITQDTFDQIARYNLKLNANYLIVTNGFNHYFCMLNKEEESYVFLQDIPNYNS
;
A
#
# COMPACT_ATOMS: atom_id res chain seq x y z
N MET A 1 -3.50 15.62 -11.74
CA MET A 1 -4.00 14.45 -10.99
C MET A 1 -5.22 14.85 -10.20
N GLN A 2 -6.15 13.92 -9.93
CA GLN A 2 -7.39 14.23 -9.22
C GLN A 2 -7.22 14.15 -7.69
N LYS A 3 -8.07 14.87 -6.96
CA LYS A 3 -8.18 14.78 -5.50
C LYS A 3 -8.69 13.39 -5.10
N LEU A 4 -8.07 12.77 -4.11
CA LEU A 4 -8.44 11.47 -3.54
C LEU A 4 -9.23 11.65 -2.24
N ASN A 5 -9.87 10.60 -1.74
CA ASN A 5 -10.48 10.56 -0.40
C ASN A 5 -9.40 10.26 0.64
N LEU A 6 -8.37 11.10 0.66
CA LEU A 6 -7.24 11.11 1.57
C LEU A 6 -6.90 12.58 1.90
N PRO A 7 -6.21 12.86 3.01
CA PRO A 7 -5.72 14.22 3.27
C PRO A 7 -4.83 14.73 2.14
N TYR A 8 -4.67 16.05 2.08
CA TYR A 8 -3.87 16.69 1.04
C TYR A 8 -2.38 16.62 1.37
N TYR A 9 -1.58 16.18 0.39
CA TYR A 9 -0.13 16.10 0.52
C TYR A 9 0.57 16.76 -0.66
N ASN A 10 1.68 17.44 -0.38
CA ASN A 10 2.48 18.14 -1.38
C ASN A 10 3.56 17.22 -1.95
N PHE A 11 3.59 17.09 -3.28
CA PHE A 11 4.61 16.31 -4.00
C PHE A 11 5.39 17.19 -4.97
N LYS A 12 6.70 17.02 -5.01
CA LYS A 12 7.56 17.70 -5.99
C LYS A 12 7.46 16.96 -7.33
N LEU A 13 6.77 17.58 -8.28
CA LEU A 13 6.60 17.06 -9.63
C LEU A 13 7.64 17.67 -10.57
N LYS A 14 8.13 16.86 -11.50
CA LYS A 14 8.99 17.29 -12.62
C LYS A 14 8.34 16.82 -13.92
N SER A 15 8.04 17.75 -14.81
CA SER A 15 7.60 17.39 -16.17
C SER A 15 8.81 17.24 -17.07
N ASN A 16 8.85 16.15 -17.82
CA ASN A 16 9.66 16.00 -19.02
C ASN A 16 8.71 15.85 -20.22
N GLU A 17 9.14 16.15 -21.44
CA GLU A 17 8.28 16.38 -22.62
C GLU A 17 7.18 15.32 -22.87
N ASN A 18 7.36 14.08 -22.37
CA ASN A 18 6.39 12.99 -22.50
C ASN A 18 5.86 12.38 -21.18
N LYS A 19 6.42 12.73 -20.01
CA LYS A 19 6.06 12.09 -18.73
C LYS A 19 6.18 13.04 -17.55
N THR A 20 5.25 12.97 -16.62
CA THR A 20 5.39 13.57 -15.29
C THR A 20 6.11 12.59 -14.37
N LEU A 21 7.16 13.06 -13.72
CA LEU A 21 7.89 12.36 -12.68
C LEU A 21 7.57 12.96 -11.32
N VAL A 22 7.65 12.13 -10.27
CA VAL A 22 7.51 12.53 -8.87
C VAL A 22 8.65 11.94 -8.06
N PHE A 23 9.23 12.73 -7.15
CA PHE A 23 10.25 12.21 -6.24
C PHE A 23 9.60 11.44 -5.10
N ASP A 24 9.96 10.16 -4.95
CA ASP A 24 9.58 9.36 -3.79
C ASP A 24 10.71 9.39 -2.74
N PRO A 25 10.45 9.93 -1.53
CA PRO A 25 11.47 10.05 -0.49
C PRO A 25 11.86 8.71 0.14
N LEU A 26 10.97 7.71 0.17
CA LEU A 26 11.24 6.38 0.70
C LEU A 26 12.13 5.59 -0.26
N ARG A 27 11.85 5.67 -1.57
CA ARG A 27 12.68 5.02 -2.62
C ARG A 27 13.89 5.86 -3.04
N LYS A 28 14.00 7.12 -2.60
CA LYS A 28 15.05 8.09 -2.94
C LYS A 28 15.30 8.23 -4.45
N LYS A 29 14.25 8.16 -5.28
CA LYS A 29 14.34 8.26 -6.74
C LYS A 29 13.12 8.97 -7.34
N ASN A 30 13.25 9.48 -8.56
CA ASN A 30 12.11 9.94 -9.34
C ASN A 30 11.41 8.74 -9.99
N VAL A 31 10.10 8.66 -9.88
CA VAL A 31 9.26 7.63 -10.49
C VAL A 31 8.26 8.26 -11.45
N VAL A 32 7.81 7.48 -12.44
CA VAL A 32 6.75 7.94 -13.36
C VAL A 32 5.46 8.07 -12.57
N LEU A 33 4.86 9.25 -12.63
CA LEU A 33 3.61 9.54 -11.94
C LEU A 33 2.43 8.92 -12.70
N THR A 34 2.17 7.64 -12.46
CA THR A 34 0.96 6.97 -12.93
C THR A 34 -0.22 7.26 -11.99
N PRO A 35 -1.47 7.03 -12.41
CA PRO A 35 -2.63 7.16 -11.52
C PRO A 35 -2.56 6.24 -10.28
N GLU A 36 -2.01 5.03 -10.42
CA GLU A 36 -1.77 4.11 -9.31
C GLU A 36 -0.66 4.61 -8.39
N GLU A 37 0.44 5.12 -8.94
CA GLU A 37 1.54 5.69 -8.15
C GLU A 37 1.08 6.92 -7.35
N TRP A 38 0.15 7.72 -7.89
CA TRP A 38 -0.46 8.81 -7.14
C TRP A 38 -1.21 8.32 -5.90
N VAL A 39 -1.96 7.22 -6.01
CA VAL A 39 -2.63 6.58 -4.87
C VAL A 39 -1.59 6.06 -3.89
N ARG A 40 -0.58 5.32 -4.36
CA ARG A 40 0.49 4.75 -3.53
C ARG A 40 1.19 5.83 -2.71
N LEU A 41 1.59 6.93 -3.33
CA LEU A 41 2.27 8.04 -2.66
C LEU A 41 1.39 8.73 -1.61
N HIS A 42 0.10 8.97 -1.90
CA HIS A 42 -0.82 9.54 -0.91
C HIS A 42 -1.05 8.58 0.24
N PHE A 43 -1.18 7.29 -0.04
CA PHE A 43 -1.43 6.29 1.00
C PHE A 43 -0.21 6.12 1.91
N VAL A 44 1.01 6.16 1.36
CA VAL A 44 2.24 6.21 2.18
C VAL A 44 2.25 7.43 3.10
N GLN A 45 1.88 8.62 2.60
CA GLN A 45 1.81 9.81 3.43
C GLN A 45 0.72 9.70 4.51
N TYR A 46 -0.43 9.12 4.19
CA TYR A 46 -1.47 8.81 5.18
C TYR A 46 -0.98 7.88 6.29
N LEU A 47 -0.26 6.81 5.93
CA LEU A 47 0.33 5.87 6.90
C LEU A 47 1.32 6.55 7.84
N ILE A 48 2.14 7.46 7.32
CA ILE A 48 3.17 8.17 8.10
C ILE A 48 2.54 9.29 8.95
N GLN A 49 1.75 10.15 8.32
CA GLN A 49 1.30 11.40 8.93
C GLN A 49 0.06 11.21 9.80
N GLU A 50 -0.89 10.36 9.40
CA GLU A 50 -2.13 10.15 10.16
C GLU A 50 -2.00 8.93 11.09
N LYS A 51 -1.56 7.79 10.53
CA LYS A 51 -1.45 6.52 11.28
C LYS A 51 -0.17 6.37 12.09
N LYS A 52 0.76 7.32 11.94
CA LYS A 52 2.01 7.44 12.71
C LYS A 52 2.95 6.24 12.58
N TYR A 53 2.86 5.49 11.48
CA TYR A 53 3.83 4.42 11.20
C TYR A 53 5.22 5.02 10.89
N PRO A 54 6.27 4.61 11.61
CA PRO A 54 7.63 5.06 11.33
C PRO A 54 8.06 4.73 9.91
N VAL A 55 8.71 5.69 9.23
CA VAL A 55 9.22 5.51 7.87
C VAL A 55 10.18 4.32 7.77
N SER A 56 10.97 4.06 8.81
CA SER A 56 11.90 2.92 8.89
C SER A 56 11.23 1.56 8.81
N LEU A 57 9.93 1.47 9.12
CA LEU A 57 9.14 0.24 9.07
C LEU A 57 8.35 0.10 7.75
N ILE A 58 8.39 1.08 6.86
CA ILE A 58 7.63 1.07 5.60
C ILE A 58 8.56 0.76 4.43
N ALA A 59 8.27 -0.30 3.68
CA ALA A 59 8.91 -0.61 2.41
C ALA A 59 7.93 -0.49 1.24
N ILE A 60 8.43 0.02 0.12
CA ILE A 60 7.70 0.15 -1.13
C ILE A 60 8.30 -0.83 -2.16
N GLU A 61 7.46 -1.50 -2.96
CA GLU A 61 7.88 -2.43 -4.03
C GLU A 61 8.71 -3.65 -3.53
N LYS A 62 8.34 -4.25 -2.38
CA LYS A 62 9.06 -5.42 -1.87
C LYS A 62 8.86 -6.61 -2.82
N GLN A 63 9.97 -7.15 -3.34
CA GLN A 63 9.94 -8.31 -4.22
C GLN A 63 9.63 -9.60 -3.43
N LEU A 64 8.74 -10.40 -3.98
CA LEU A 64 8.36 -11.74 -3.52
C LEU A 64 8.63 -12.76 -4.61
N ILE A 65 8.89 -14.01 -4.21
CA ILE A 65 8.91 -15.15 -5.12
C ILE A 65 7.72 -16.04 -4.74
N ILE A 66 6.77 -16.19 -5.66
CA ILE A 66 5.57 -16.99 -5.49
C ILE A 66 5.47 -17.92 -6.69
N ASN A 67 5.49 -19.24 -6.46
CA ASN A 67 5.50 -20.27 -7.51
C ASN A 67 6.56 -19.99 -8.60
N ASN A 68 7.79 -19.70 -8.17
CA ASN A 68 8.94 -19.34 -9.01
C ASN A 68 8.77 -18.04 -9.83
N LEU A 69 7.67 -17.31 -9.68
CA LEU A 69 7.44 -16.02 -10.31
C LEU A 69 7.82 -14.89 -9.37
N LYS A 70 8.57 -13.91 -9.88
CA LYS A 70 8.86 -12.66 -9.17
C LYS A 70 7.61 -11.77 -9.19
N LYS A 71 7.10 -11.45 -8.01
CA LYS A 71 6.00 -10.53 -7.78
C LYS A 71 6.46 -9.38 -6.89
N ARG A 72 5.68 -8.31 -6.83
CA ARG A 72 5.96 -7.14 -5.98
C ARG A 72 4.68 -6.74 -5.26
N THR A 73 4.80 -6.45 -3.97
CA THR A 73 3.75 -5.75 -3.23
C THR A 73 3.98 -4.26 -3.34
N ASP A 74 2.90 -3.48 -3.23
CA ASP A 74 3.02 -2.03 -3.32
C ASP A 74 3.65 -1.43 -2.07
N ILE A 75 3.07 -1.73 -0.91
CA ILE A 75 3.57 -1.25 0.39
C ILE A 75 3.54 -2.42 1.38
N VAL A 76 4.59 -2.52 2.20
CA VAL A 76 4.68 -3.44 3.35
C VAL A 76 5.09 -2.62 4.57
N ILE A 77 4.38 -2.83 5.67
CA ILE A 77 4.74 -2.27 6.98
C ILE A 77 5.20 -3.42 7.86
N PHE A 78 6.39 -3.28 8.44
CA PHE A 78 6.98 -4.26 9.32
C PHE A 78 6.65 -3.96 10.79
N SER A 79 6.57 -5.02 11.59
CA SER A 79 6.66 -4.94 13.04
C SER A 79 8.08 -4.56 13.49
N PRO A 80 8.27 -4.12 14.74
CA PRO A 80 9.60 -3.79 15.27
C PRO A 80 10.62 -4.95 15.21
N ASP A 81 10.14 -6.19 15.21
CA ASP A 81 10.95 -7.41 15.04
C ASP A 81 11.34 -7.70 13.57
N GLY A 82 10.91 -6.86 12.63
CA GLY A 82 11.18 -6.99 11.20
C GLY A 82 10.25 -7.94 10.46
N THR A 83 9.20 -8.48 11.12
CA THR A 83 8.21 -9.32 10.45
C THR A 83 7.18 -8.49 9.68
N PRO A 84 6.73 -8.90 8.48
CA PRO A 84 5.64 -8.20 7.77
C PRO A 84 4.36 -8.21 8.61
N ASN A 85 3.77 -7.05 8.86
CA ASN A 85 2.57 -6.92 9.67
C ASN A 85 1.36 -6.43 8.87
N ILE A 86 1.60 -5.51 7.93
CA ILE A 86 0.56 -4.93 7.08
C ILE A 86 1.05 -4.96 5.64
N ILE A 87 0.20 -5.39 4.71
CA ILE A 87 0.45 -5.26 3.29
C ILE A 87 -0.65 -4.46 2.61
N VAL A 88 -0.26 -3.61 1.67
CA VAL A 88 -1.18 -2.74 0.93
C VAL A 88 -1.04 -3.03 -0.56
N GLU A 89 -2.19 -3.16 -1.23
CA GLU A 89 -2.31 -3.17 -2.69
C GLU A 89 -3.04 -1.87 -3.11
N CYS A 90 -2.38 -1.10 -3.97
CA CYS A 90 -2.88 0.15 -4.52
C CYS A 90 -3.36 -0.08 -5.95
N LYS A 91 -4.48 0.54 -6.31
CA LYS A 91 -4.99 0.58 -7.69
C LYS A 91 -5.14 2.01 -8.17
N ALA A 92 -5.13 2.19 -9.48
CA ALA A 92 -5.49 3.47 -10.06
C ALA A 92 -6.93 3.87 -9.66
N PRO A 93 -7.23 5.17 -9.47
CA PRO A 93 -8.53 5.59 -8.95
C PRO A 93 -9.76 5.18 -9.75
N LYS A 94 -9.61 4.98 -11.06
CA LYS A 94 -10.70 4.53 -11.94
C LYS A 94 -10.93 3.01 -11.89
N VAL A 95 -10.02 2.26 -11.27
CA VAL A 95 -10.12 0.81 -11.14
C VAL A 95 -11.00 0.50 -9.94
N LYS A 96 -12.08 -0.23 -10.20
CA LYS A 96 -12.97 -0.73 -9.15
C LYS A 96 -12.23 -1.82 -8.37
N ILE A 97 -12.31 -1.76 -7.05
CA ILE A 97 -11.83 -2.83 -6.19
C ILE A 97 -12.84 -3.99 -6.25
N THR A 98 -12.36 -5.15 -6.66
CA THR A 98 -13.14 -6.39 -6.84
C THR A 98 -12.54 -7.53 -6.03
N GLN A 99 -13.23 -8.66 -5.98
CA GLN A 99 -12.71 -9.89 -5.36
C GLN A 99 -11.32 -10.26 -5.91
N ASP A 100 -11.08 -10.12 -7.22
CA ASP A 100 -9.77 -10.40 -7.82
C ASP A 100 -8.63 -9.58 -7.20
N THR A 101 -8.94 -8.37 -6.73
CA THR A 101 -7.96 -7.51 -6.06
C THR A 101 -7.64 -8.05 -4.66
N PHE A 102 -8.64 -8.54 -3.94
CA PHE A 102 -8.45 -9.23 -2.67
C PHE A 102 -7.69 -10.54 -2.85
N ASP A 103 -8.03 -11.33 -3.87
CA ASP A 103 -7.36 -12.59 -4.17
C ASP A 103 -5.88 -12.37 -4.55
N GLN A 104 -5.56 -11.24 -5.18
CA GLN A 104 -4.18 -10.84 -5.45
C GLN A 104 -3.39 -10.63 -4.15
N ILE A 105 -3.90 -9.79 -3.24
CA ILE A 105 -3.19 -9.47 -2.00
C ILE A 105 -3.17 -10.66 -1.02
N ALA A 106 -4.23 -11.48 -0.98
CA ALA A 106 -4.29 -12.70 -0.20
C ALA A 106 -3.22 -13.72 -0.64
N ARG A 107 -3.01 -13.89 -1.96
CA ARG A 107 -1.92 -14.73 -2.48
C ARG A 107 -0.54 -14.24 -2.07
N TYR A 108 -0.33 -12.93 -1.99
CA TYR A 108 0.92 -12.37 -1.46
C TYR A 108 1.06 -12.67 0.02
N ASN A 109 -0.04 -12.62 0.76
CA ASN A 109 -0.05 -12.89 2.20
C ASN A 109 0.31 -14.34 2.55
N LEU A 110 0.05 -15.32 1.69
CA LEU A 110 0.49 -16.70 1.88
C LEU A 110 2.00 -16.82 2.12
N LYS A 111 2.80 -15.89 1.55
CA LYS A 111 4.25 -15.86 1.75
C LYS A 111 4.70 -14.90 2.84
N LEU A 112 4.01 -13.77 2.99
CA LEU A 112 4.38 -12.71 3.92
C LEU A 112 3.85 -12.91 5.34
N ASN A 113 2.75 -13.64 5.49
CA ASN A 113 2.09 -13.91 6.76
C ASN A 113 1.79 -12.65 7.59
N ALA A 114 1.36 -11.58 6.92
CA ALA A 114 0.97 -10.34 7.57
C ALA A 114 -0.42 -10.48 8.22
N ASN A 115 -0.61 -9.74 9.33
CA ASN A 115 -1.86 -9.76 10.08
C ASN A 115 -2.95 -8.90 9.42
N TYR A 116 -2.57 -7.86 8.68
CA TYR A 116 -3.51 -6.93 8.04
C TYR A 116 -3.28 -6.81 6.54
N LEU A 117 -4.38 -6.79 5.80
CA LEU A 117 -4.43 -6.53 4.36
C LEU A 117 -5.17 -5.23 4.11
N ILE A 118 -4.65 -4.42 3.20
CA ILE A 118 -5.30 -3.17 2.78
C ILE A 118 -5.39 -3.13 1.27
N VAL A 119 -6.56 -2.79 0.76
CA VAL A 119 -6.75 -2.52 -0.67
C VAL A 119 -7.31 -1.12 -0.84
N THR A 120 -6.67 -0.31 -1.68
CA THR A 120 -7.08 1.07 -1.90
C THR A 120 -6.97 1.48 -3.36
N ASN A 121 -7.92 2.26 -3.85
CA ASN A 121 -7.82 3.01 -5.11
C ASN A 121 -7.80 4.52 -4.86
N GLY A 122 -7.58 4.94 -3.62
CA GLY A 122 -7.58 6.34 -3.20
C GLY A 122 -8.97 6.92 -2.94
N PHE A 123 -10.05 6.29 -3.42
CA PHE A 123 -11.43 6.71 -3.08
C PHE A 123 -12.09 5.76 -2.09
N ASN A 124 -11.90 4.47 -2.31
CA ASN A 124 -12.35 3.40 -1.44
C ASN A 124 -11.12 2.73 -0.82
N HIS A 125 -11.21 2.48 0.48
CA HIS A 125 -10.18 1.84 1.28
C HIS A 125 -10.85 0.69 2.01
N TYR A 126 -10.30 -0.51 1.84
CA TYR A 126 -10.77 -1.71 2.52
C TYR A 126 -9.66 -2.24 3.39
N PHE A 127 -10.00 -2.55 4.63
CA PHE A 127 -9.09 -3.01 5.65
C PHE A 127 -9.55 -4.39 6.10
N CYS A 128 -8.64 -5.35 6.11
CA CYS A 128 -8.92 -6.71 6.56
C CYS A 128 -7.89 -7.14 7.61
N MET A 129 -8.35 -7.84 8.62
CA MET A 129 -7.50 -8.59 9.55
C MET A 129 -7.63 -10.08 9.28
N LEU A 130 -6.52 -10.81 9.36
CA LEU A 130 -6.53 -12.26 9.34
C LEU A 130 -7.06 -12.79 10.68
N ASN A 131 -8.19 -13.49 10.67
CA ASN A 131 -8.59 -14.36 11.76
C ASN A 131 -7.83 -15.69 11.59
N LYS A 132 -6.85 -15.93 12.46
CA LYS A 132 -6.00 -17.13 12.40
C LYS A 132 -6.71 -18.39 12.85
N GLU A 133 -7.76 -18.29 13.67
CA GLU A 133 -8.50 -19.43 14.18
C GLU A 133 -9.45 -19.99 13.11
N GLU A 134 -10.07 -19.10 12.34
CA GLU A 134 -11.04 -19.45 11.29
C GLU A 134 -10.45 -19.42 9.88
N GLU A 135 -9.15 -19.11 9.75
CA GLU A 135 -8.46 -18.87 8.47
C GLU A 135 -9.22 -17.90 7.54
N SER A 136 -9.88 -16.91 8.13
CA SER A 136 -10.79 -16.00 7.44
C SER A 136 -10.31 -14.56 7.49
N TYR A 137 -10.87 -13.69 6.64
CA TYR A 137 -10.60 -12.25 6.67
C TYR A 137 -11.78 -11.50 7.26
N VAL A 138 -11.51 -10.72 8.30
CA VAL A 138 -12.49 -9.85 8.95
C VAL A 138 -12.31 -8.43 8.43
N PHE A 139 -13.35 -7.86 7.83
CA PHE A 139 -13.34 -6.47 7.41
C PHE A 139 -13.36 -5.54 8.62
N LEU A 140 -12.45 -4.57 8.63
CA LEU A 140 -12.36 -3.53 9.64
C LEU A 140 -12.87 -2.20 9.06
N GLN A 141 -13.31 -1.33 9.95
CA GLN A 141 -13.61 0.05 9.59
C GLN A 141 -12.34 0.83 9.23
N ASP A 142 -11.23 0.54 9.91
CA ASP A 142 -9.93 1.19 9.72
C ASP A 142 -8.79 0.31 10.26
N ILE A 143 -7.54 0.60 9.90
CA ILE A 143 -6.36 -0.01 10.54
C ILE A 143 -6.02 0.66 11.87
N PRO A 144 -5.36 -0.07 12.80
CA PRO A 144 -4.81 0.54 14.01
C PRO A 144 -3.81 1.66 13.68
N ASN A 145 -3.63 2.60 14.60
CA ASN A 145 -2.47 3.49 14.57
C ASN A 145 -1.27 2.74 15.14
N TYR A 146 -0.05 3.21 14.86
CA TYR A 146 1.17 2.52 15.29
C TYR A 146 1.28 2.27 16.81
N ASN A 147 0.77 3.18 17.65
CA ASN A 147 0.87 3.12 19.11
C ASN A 147 -0.49 2.84 19.79
N SER A 148 -1.48 2.34 19.07
CA SER A 148 -2.82 2.04 19.62
C SER A 148 -2.98 0.58 20.00
#